data_AF-A0AAU1ERN7-F1
#
_entry.id   AF-A0AAU1ERN7-F1
#
_cell.length_a   1.000
_cell.length_b   1.000
_cell.length_c   1.000
_cell.angle_alpha   90.00
_cell.angle_beta   90.00
_cell.angle_gamma   90.00
#
_symmetry.space_group_name_H-M   'P 1'
#
loop_
_entity.id
_entity.type
_entity.pdbx_description
1 polymer ?
#
loop_
_entity_poly.entity_id
_entity_poly.type
_entity_poly.pdbx_seq_one_letter_code
_entity_poly.pdbx_strand_id
1 'polypeptide(L)'
;MNHTLDPIWDTVDDLHSWLETESDLPPQQETLLRMLKLTEEVGEVAQAVVGATGQNPRKGITHSWQDVESELCDVIITAMVALRTLTPKASEVFAGHLRRVAERSLNAAS
;
A
#
# COMPACT_ATOMS: atom_id res chain seq x y z
N MET A 1 17.86 2.95 24.97
CA MET A 1 16.56 2.87 24.27
C MET A 1 16.83 3.23 22.82
N ASN A 2 17.07 2.24 21.96
CA ASN A 2 17.25 2.50 20.53
C ASN A 2 15.88 2.43 19.87
N HIS A 3 15.17 3.56 19.83
CA HIS A 3 14.21 3.75 18.77
C HIS A 3 15.01 4.14 17.54
N THR A 4 15.43 3.14 16.75
CA THR A 4 15.56 3.41 15.32
C THR A 4 14.12 3.54 14.85
N LEU A 5 13.57 4.75 14.98
CA LEU A 5 12.26 5.06 14.43
C LEU A 5 12.35 4.77 12.93
N ASP A 6 11.48 3.89 12.45
CA ASP A 6 11.39 3.56 11.04
C ASP A 6 10.66 4.73 10.37
N PRO A 7 11.35 5.63 9.64
CA PRO A 7 10.76 6.89 9.19
C PRO A 7 9.53 6.69 8.29
N ILE A 8 9.44 5.52 7.65
CA ILE A 8 8.30 5.16 6.80
C ILE A 8 7.06 4.93 7.68
N TRP A 9 7.19 4.18 8.78
CA TRP A 9 6.06 3.90 9.66
C TRP A 9 5.63 5.11 10.47
N ASP A 10 6.54 6.00 10.84
CA ASP A 10 6.19 7.29 11.43
C ASP A 10 5.30 8.10 10.47
N THR A 11 5.67 8.14 9.19
CA THR A 11 4.86 8.81 8.15
C THR A 11 3.50 8.14 7.97
N VAL A 12 3.45 6.80 8.00
CA VAL A 12 2.18 6.05 7.92
C VAL A 12 1.30 6.30 9.15
N ASP A 13 1.88 6.41 10.33
CA ASP A 13 1.17 6.77 11.55
C ASP A 13 0.58 8.18 11.45
N ASP A 14 1.34 9.15 10.95
CA ASP A 14 0.85 10.52 10.71
C ASP A 14 -0.30 10.53 9.69
N LEU A 15 -0.16 9.80 8.57
CA LEU A 15 -1.21 9.66 7.56
C LEU A 15 -2.47 9.00 8.13
N HIS A 16 -2.31 7.94 8.91
CA HIS A 16 -3.41 7.28 9.61
C HIS A 16 -4.10 8.26 10.57
N SER A 17 -3.35 8.97 11.41
CA SER A 17 -3.89 9.94 12.35
C SER A 17 -4.63 11.08 11.66
N TRP A 18 -4.09 11.62 10.56
CA TRP A 18 -4.79 12.63 9.76
C TRP A 18 -6.12 12.08 9.21
N LEU A 19 -6.10 10.86 8.67
CA LEU A 19 -7.29 10.22 8.12
C LEU A 19 -8.40 9.96 9.15
N GLU A 20 -8.04 9.66 10.41
CA GLU A 20 -9.01 9.54 11.52
C GLU A 20 -9.58 10.91 11.92
N THR A 21 -8.86 12.02 11.69
CA THR A 21 -9.37 13.37 12.00
C THR A 21 -10.33 13.93 10.94
N GLU A 22 -10.23 13.45 9.70
CA GLU A 22 -11.05 13.93 8.57
C GLU A 22 -12.37 13.15 8.40
N SER A 23 -12.59 12.10 9.18
CA SER A 23 -13.71 11.19 9.02
C SER A 23 -14.63 11.18 10.23
N ASP A 24 -15.93 11.38 9.98
CA ASP A 24 -17.00 11.27 10.99
C ASP A 24 -17.64 9.87 11.03
N LEU A 25 -17.03 8.88 10.35
CA LEU A 25 -17.60 7.55 10.20
C LEU A 25 -17.32 6.67 11.43
N PRO A 26 -18.16 5.65 11.69
CA PRO A 26 -17.84 4.67 12.72
C PRO A 26 -16.55 3.89 12.39
N PRO A 27 -15.70 3.53 13.38
CA PRO A 27 -14.41 2.87 13.14
C PRO A 27 -14.48 1.58 12.31
N GLN A 28 -15.55 0.80 12.47
CA GLN A 28 -15.75 -0.42 11.68
C GLN A 28 -16.00 -0.11 10.21
N GLN A 29 -16.71 0.97 9.91
CA GLN A 29 -16.96 1.39 8.53
C GLN A 29 -15.69 1.94 7.89
N GLU A 30 -14.90 2.73 8.63
CA GLU A 30 -13.60 3.22 8.15
C GLU A 30 -12.67 2.07 7.81
N THR A 31 -12.57 1.07 8.69
CA THR A 31 -11.79 -0.14 8.44
C THR A 31 -12.20 -0.79 7.12
N LEU A 32 -13.50 -0.96 6.86
CA LEU A 32 -13.98 -1.53 5.60
C LEU A 32 -13.62 -0.65 4.40
N LEU A 33 -13.76 0.67 4.50
CA LEU A 33 -13.42 1.60 3.43
C LEU A 33 -11.91 1.59 3.11
N ARG A 34 -11.04 1.48 4.13
CA ARG A 34 -9.58 1.32 3.91
C ARG A 34 -9.26 0.03 3.15
N MET A 35 -9.97 -1.06 3.44
CA MET A 35 -9.81 -2.30 2.68
C MET A 35 -10.32 -2.18 1.24
N LEU A 36 -11.42 -1.45 1.01
CA LEU A 36 -11.96 -1.26 -0.33
C LEU A 36 -11.09 -0.36 -1.20
N LYS A 37 -10.42 0.66 -0.61
CA LYS A 37 -9.50 1.56 -1.32
C LYS A 37 -8.39 0.78 -2.04
N LEU A 38 -7.93 -0.35 -1.50
CA LEU A 38 -6.97 -1.23 -2.18
C LEU A 38 -7.42 -1.67 -3.58
N THR A 39 -8.72 -1.90 -3.78
CA THR A 39 -9.24 -2.32 -5.09
C THR A 39 -9.17 -1.19 -6.11
N GLU A 40 -9.35 0.05 -5.64
CA GLU A 40 -9.22 1.26 -6.46
C GLU A 40 -7.77 1.42 -6.94
N GLU A 41 -6.80 1.40 -6.02
CA GLU A 41 -5.36 1.56 -6.34
C GLU A 41 -4.87 0.44 -7.29
N VAL A 42 -5.29 -0.80 -7.08
CA VAL A 42 -4.96 -1.91 -8.00
C VAL A 42 -5.58 -1.69 -9.39
N GLY A 43 -6.77 -1.09 -9.45
CA GLY A 43 -7.40 -0.69 -10.70
C GLY A 43 -6.61 0.40 -11.43
N GLU A 44 -6.04 1.36 -10.69
CA GLU A 44 -5.21 2.44 -11.24
C GLU A 44 -3.87 1.89 -11.77
N VAL A 45 -3.22 0.97 -11.06
CA VAL A 45 -2.06 0.22 -11.59
C VAL A 45 -2.41 -0.46 -12.92
N ALA A 46 -3.56 -1.15 -12.99
CA ALA A 46 -3.99 -1.81 -14.21
C ALA A 46 -4.24 -0.83 -15.35
N GLN A 47 -4.85 0.32 -15.05
CA GLN A 47 -5.06 1.40 -16.01
C GLN A 47 -3.73 1.96 -16.53
N ALA A 48 -2.77 2.24 -15.65
CA ALA A 48 -1.46 2.75 -16.00
C ALA A 48 -0.69 1.74 -16.88
N VAL A 49 -0.74 0.44 -16.57
CA VAL A 49 -0.11 -0.60 -17.40
C VAL A 49 -0.73 -0.66 -18.80
N VAL A 50 -2.05 -0.63 -18.91
CA VAL A 50 -2.76 -0.60 -20.21
C VAL A 50 -2.37 0.66 -21.00
N GLY A 51 -2.24 1.80 -20.31
CA GLY A 51 -1.80 3.06 -20.88
C GLY A 51 -0.35 3.04 -21.35
N ALA A 52 0.57 2.44 -20.59
CA ALA A 52 1.99 2.36 -20.87
C ALA A 52 2.33 1.38 -22.00
N THR A 53 1.56 0.30 -22.09
CA THR A 53 1.73 -0.72 -23.13
C THR A 53 0.98 -0.40 -24.42
N GLY A 54 0.13 0.63 -24.42
CA GLY A 54 -0.67 1.03 -25.58
C GLY A 54 -1.70 -0.03 -26.01
N GLN A 55 -2.10 -0.91 -25.10
CA GLN A 55 -2.98 -2.06 -25.41
C GLN A 55 -4.36 -1.65 -25.90
N ASN A 56 -4.80 -0.42 -25.61
CA ASN A 56 -6.05 0.13 -26.13
C ASN A 56 -5.84 0.75 -27.53
N PRO A 57 -6.31 0.11 -28.62
CA PRO A 57 -6.06 0.59 -29.98
C PRO A 57 -6.69 1.94 -30.28
N ARG A 58 -7.68 2.39 -29.48
CA ARG A 58 -8.37 3.68 -29.66
C ARG A 58 -7.64 4.85 -29.00
N LYS A 59 -6.74 4.59 -28.05
CA LYS A 59 -6.06 5.64 -27.26
C LYS A 59 -4.54 5.66 -27.46
N GLY A 60 -3.93 4.59 -27.96
CA GLY A 60 -2.47 4.51 -28.07
C GLY A 60 -1.79 4.51 -26.70
N ILE A 61 -0.54 4.93 -26.64
CA ILE A 61 0.22 5.06 -25.39
C ILE A 61 -0.22 6.34 -24.67
N THR A 62 -0.75 6.21 -23.46
CA THR A 62 -1.25 7.34 -22.65
C THR A 62 -0.52 7.53 -21.33
N HIS A 63 0.24 6.51 -20.91
CA HIS A 63 1.02 6.54 -19.68
C HIS A 63 2.45 6.07 -19.99
N SER A 64 3.33 6.26 -19.02
CA SER A 64 4.69 5.77 -18.97
C SER A 64 4.81 4.65 -17.93
N TRP A 65 5.95 3.96 -17.92
CA TRP A 65 6.24 3.01 -16.84
C TRP A 65 6.51 3.70 -15.50
N GLN A 66 6.90 4.98 -15.50
CA GLN A 66 7.01 5.80 -14.29
C GLN A 66 5.64 6.07 -13.65
N ASP A 67 4.58 6.17 -14.46
CA ASP A 67 3.22 6.26 -13.92
C ASP A 67 2.86 4.94 -13.23
N VAL A 68 3.21 3.79 -13.82
CA VAL A 68 3.02 2.48 -13.16
C VAL A 68 3.79 2.38 -11.84
N GLU A 69 5.02 2.87 -11.78
CA GLU A 69 5.82 2.93 -10.54
C GLU A 69 5.13 3.79 -9.46
N SER A 70 4.49 4.88 -9.87
CA SER A 70 3.74 5.77 -8.96
C SER A 70 2.50 5.07 -8.40
N GLU A 71 1.68 4.47 -9.26
CA GLU A 71 0.48 3.73 -8.83
C GLU A 71 0.84 2.54 -7.91
N LEU A 72 1.98 1.90 -8.15
CA LEU A 72 2.48 0.84 -7.25
C LEU A 72 2.86 1.39 -5.87
N CYS A 73 3.41 2.60 -5.80
CA CYS A 73 3.66 3.27 -4.52
C CYS A 73 2.34 3.55 -3.80
N ASP A 74 1.30 3.98 -4.50
CA ASP A 74 -0.01 4.27 -3.90
C ASP A 74 -0.69 2.99 -3.35
N VAL A 75 -0.56 1.85 -4.05
CA VAL A 75 -0.96 0.54 -3.50
C VAL A 75 -0.21 0.22 -2.21
N ILE A 76 1.11 0.40 -2.19
CA ILE A 76 1.93 0.10 -1.00
C ILE A 76 1.51 0.98 0.18
N ILE A 77 1.40 2.30 -0.03
CA ILE A 77 1.01 3.26 1.00
C ILE A 77 -0.39 2.91 1.53
N THR A 78 -1.34 2.65 0.63
CA THR A 78 -2.72 2.27 0.99
C THR A 78 -2.74 0.98 1.82
N ALA A 79 -1.95 -0.03 1.45
CA ALA A 79 -1.84 -1.27 2.21
C ALA A 79 -1.21 -1.08 3.60
N MET A 80 -0.21 -0.19 3.71
CA MET A 80 0.43 0.13 4.99
C MET A 80 -0.54 0.86 5.92
N VAL A 81 -1.27 1.85 5.43
CA VAL A 81 -2.32 2.56 6.19
C VAL A 81 -3.43 1.59 6.61
N ALA A 82 -3.90 0.74 5.69
CA ALA A 82 -4.92 -0.27 5.99
C ALA A 82 -4.46 -1.25 7.08
N LEU A 83 -3.19 -1.70 7.04
CA LEU A 83 -2.62 -2.54 8.10
C LEU A 83 -2.54 -1.77 9.43
N ARG A 84 -2.19 -0.48 9.40
CA ARG A 84 -2.15 0.36 10.58
C ARG A 84 -3.52 0.59 11.21
N THR A 85 -4.57 0.71 10.40
CA THR A 85 -5.96 0.75 10.89
C THR A 85 -6.35 -0.53 11.62
N LEU A 86 -5.90 -1.69 11.15
CA LEU A 86 -6.18 -2.98 11.80
C LEU A 86 -5.40 -3.20 13.09
N THR A 87 -4.19 -2.65 13.21
CA THR A 87 -3.34 -2.87 14.37
C THR A 87 -2.33 -1.75 14.60
N PRO A 88 -2.15 -1.28 15.85
CA PRO A 88 -1.09 -0.34 16.18
C PRO A 88 0.32 -0.94 16.09
N LYS A 89 0.44 -2.26 15.90
CA LYS A 89 1.73 -2.96 15.74
C LYS A 89 2.07 -3.24 14.27
N ALA A 90 1.53 -2.45 13.34
CA ALA A 90 1.63 -2.71 11.90
C ALA A 90 3.08 -2.91 11.42
N SER A 91 4.01 -2.07 11.90
CA SER A 91 5.45 -2.21 11.60
C SER A 91 6.01 -3.58 12.00
N GLU A 92 5.77 -4.02 13.23
CA GLU A 92 6.23 -5.33 13.72
C GLU A 92 5.58 -6.49 12.95
N VAL A 93 4.27 -6.37 12.65
CA VAL A 93 3.50 -7.38 11.91
C VAL A 93 4.05 -7.53 10.49
N PHE A 94 4.27 -6.42 9.79
CA PHE A 94 4.83 -6.41 8.44
C PHE A 94 6.25 -6.98 8.44
N ALA A 95 7.14 -6.47 9.29
CA ALA A 95 8.53 -6.93 9.38
C ALA A 95 8.62 -8.42 9.70
N GLY A 96 7.78 -8.91 10.62
CA GLY A 96 7.69 -10.33 10.97
C GLY A 96 7.18 -11.18 9.80
N HIS A 97 6.17 -10.70 9.07
CA HIS A 97 5.64 -11.39 7.89
C HIS A 97 6.68 -11.47 6.77
N LEU A 98 7.32 -10.34 6.45
CA LEU A 98 8.35 -10.24 5.43
C LEU A 98 9.52 -11.19 5.73
N ARG A 99 10.00 -11.23 6.99
CA ARG A 99 11.06 -12.16 7.42
C ARG A 99 10.69 -13.61 7.17
N ARG A 100 9.48 -14.03 7.56
CA ARG A 100 9.00 -15.42 7.32
C ARG A 100 8.92 -15.76 5.84
N VAL A 101 8.46 -14.83 5.01
CA VAL A 101 8.43 -15.03 3.55
C VAL A 101 9.85 -15.16 2.99
N ALA A 102 10.76 -14.29 3.41
CA ALA A 102 12.15 -14.32 2.99
C ALA A 102 12.85 -15.63 3.40
N GLU A 103 12.72 -16.04 4.66
CA GLU A 103 13.28 -17.31 5.16
C GLU A 103 12.77 -18.50 4.34
N ARG A 104 11.47 -18.56 4.06
CA ARG A 104 10.89 -19.65 3.26
C ARG A 104 11.39 -19.65 1.82
N SER A 105 11.48 -18.49 1.18
CA SER A 105 11.77 -18.40 -0.25
C SER A 105 13.26 -18.43 -0.58
N LEU A 106 14.10 -17.82 0.27
CA LEU A 106 15.53 -17.68 0.04
C LEU A 106 16.33 -18.84 0.64
N ASN A 107 15.90 -19.41 1.77
CA ASN A 107 16.60 -20.55 2.37
C ASN A 107 16.16 -21.90 1.77
N ALA A 108 15.03 -21.98 1.07
CA ALA A 108 14.63 -23.19 0.32
C ALA A 108 15.45 -23.40 -0.96
N ALA A 109 16.25 -22.40 -1.38
CA ALA A 109 17.16 -22.48 -2.51
C ALA A 109 18.63 -22.75 -2.09
N SER A 110 18.88 -23.04 -0.81
CA SER A 110 20.17 -23.42 -0.23
C SER A 110 20.15 -24.88 0.24
#